data_AF-A0A926EDH4-F1
#
_entry.id   AF-A0A926EDH4-F1
#
_cell.length_a   1.000
_cell.length_b   1.000
_cell.length_c   1.000
_cell.angle_alpha   90.00
_cell.angle_beta   90.00
_cell.angle_gamma   90.00
#
_symmetry.space_group_name_H-M   'P 1'
#
loop_
_entity.id
_entity.type
_entity.pdbx_description
1 polymer ?
#
loop_
_entity_poly.entity_id
_entity_poly.type
_entity_poly.pdbx_seq_one_letter_code
_entity_poly.pdbx_strand_id
1 'polypeptide(L)'
;MNMEDLLYNLQVDTASIMMDLKENMRKLHCIKSSRVGDLKYTREEYFSCKAYIKQALDDAFLYLFEHYEPITRLKEQLMGISHMLYTKIEERKEYALIHFELGPNPIMVDQKGHTYLIDFEGMKYFDLQYE
;
A
#
# COMPACT_ATOMS: atom_id res chain seq x y z
N MET A 1 20.71 8.49 1.93
CA MET A 1 20.24 8.03 3.26
C MET A 1 18.88 7.41 3.06
N ASN A 2 18.45 6.43 3.86
CA ASN A 2 17.06 5.98 3.76
C ASN A 2 16.14 7.08 4.34
N MET A 3 14.84 7.04 4.03
CA MET A 3 13.90 8.03 4.53
C MET A 3 13.59 7.82 6.01
N GLU A 4 13.62 6.58 6.51
CA GLU A 4 13.39 6.26 7.92
C GLU A 4 14.35 7.02 8.85
N ASP A 5 15.65 7.01 8.55
CA ASP A 5 16.70 7.72 9.29
C ASP A 5 16.47 9.23 9.33
N LEU A 6 15.92 9.79 8.24
CA LEU A 6 15.66 11.23 8.11
C LEU A 6 14.42 11.66 8.88
N LEU A 7 13.40 10.80 8.99
CA LEU A 7 12.18 11.10 9.76
C LEU A 7 12.46 11.30 11.25
N TYR A 8 13.50 10.67 11.79
CA TYR A 8 13.90 10.81 13.19
C TYR A 8 14.93 11.92 13.43
N ASN A 9 15.36 12.63 12.38
CA ASN A 9 16.35 13.70 12.50
C ASN A 9 15.72 15.10 12.42
N LEU A 10 15.64 15.78 13.57
CA LEU A 10 15.06 17.12 13.72
C LEU A 10 15.80 18.24 12.97
N GLN A 11 16.99 17.98 12.42
CA GLN A 11 17.78 18.96 11.66
C GLN A 11 17.54 18.91 10.14
N VAL A 12 16.72 17.99 9.66
CA VAL A 12 16.45 17.80 8.23
C VAL A 12 15.13 18.49 7.86
N ASP A 13 15.12 19.23 6.75
CA ASP A 13 13.88 19.73 6.15
C ASP A 13 13.11 18.57 5.49
N THR A 14 12.29 17.89 6.30
CA THR A 14 11.46 16.78 5.87
C THR A 14 10.32 17.23 4.96
N ALA A 15 9.90 18.51 5.01
CA ALA A 15 8.79 19.00 4.20
C ALA A 15 9.16 19.02 2.71
N SER A 16 10.35 19.53 2.38
CA SER A 16 10.84 19.53 1.00
C SER A 16 10.98 18.12 0.42
N ILE A 17 11.52 17.18 1.22
CA ILE A 17 11.67 15.76 0.84
C ILE A 17 10.31 15.12 0.59
N MET A 18 9.31 15.38 1.45
CA MET A 18 7.95 14.87 1.27
C MET A 18 7.28 15.42 0.02
N MET A 19 7.54 16.68 -0.34
CA MET A 19 7.03 17.27 -1.58
C MET A 19 7.65 16.61 -2.82
N ASP A 20 8.95 16.33 -2.79
CA ASP A 20 9.62 15.60 -3.88
C ASP A 20 9.09 14.17 -4.01
N LEU A 21 8.93 13.45 -2.88
CA LEU A 21 8.32 12.11 -2.85
C LEU A 21 6.93 12.15 -3.46
N LYS A 22 6.08 13.10 -3.04
CA LYS A 22 4.72 13.25 -3.56
C LYS A 22 4.72 13.41 -5.08
N GLU A 23 5.64 14.18 -5.64
CA GLU A 23 5.73 14.37 -7.08
C GLU A 23 6.20 13.10 -7.80
N ASN A 24 7.11 12.33 -7.22
CA ASN A 24 7.53 11.05 -7.77
C ASN A 24 6.42 9.98 -7.70
N MET A 25 5.68 9.92 -6.59
CA MET A 25 4.49 9.07 -6.47
C MET A 25 3.43 9.47 -7.49
N ARG A 26 3.20 10.78 -7.70
CA ARG A 26 2.25 11.25 -8.73
C ARG A 26 2.63 10.76 -10.13
N LYS A 27 3.92 10.82 -10.49
CA LYS A 27 4.40 10.31 -11.79
C LYS A 27 4.15 8.81 -11.91
N LEU A 28 4.42 8.06 -10.84
CA LEU A 28 4.18 6.62 -10.80
C LEU A 28 2.69 6.29 -10.97
N HIS A 29 1.84 6.93 -10.18
CA HIS A 29 0.39 6.70 -10.15
C HIS A 29 -0.33 7.17 -11.42
N CYS A 30 0.30 8.01 -12.25
CA CYS A 30 -0.19 8.36 -13.58
C CYS A 30 -0.08 7.21 -14.59
N ILE A 31 0.71 6.17 -14.32
CA ILE A 31 0.80 4.99 -15.17
C ILE A 31 -0.39 4.08 -14.86
N LYS A 32 -1.29 3.91 -15.82
CA LYS A 32 -2.57 3.21 -15.65
C LYS A 32 -2.67 1.92 -16.46
N SER A 33 -3.53 1.03 -16.01
CA SER A 33 -3.93 -0.20 -16.70
C SER A 33 -5.40 -0.49 -16.46
N SER A 34 -6.07 -1.11 -17.44
CA SER A 34 -7.42 -1.68 -17.28
C SER A 34 -7.41 -3.09 -16.69
N ARG A 35 -6.23 -3.67 -16.46
CA ARG A 35 -6.03 -5.01 -15.89
C ARG A 35 -5.17 -4.93 -14.64
N VAL A 36 -5.54 -5.70 -13.61
CA VAL A 36 -4.70 -5.96 -12.45
C VAL A 36 -3.55 -6.88 -12.85
N GLY A 37 -2.37 -6.71 -12.26
CA GLY A 37 -1.27 -7.64 -12.46
C GLY A 37 0.09 -7.02 -12.21
N ASP A 38 1.09 -7.89 -12.11
CA ASP A 38 2.48 -7.47 -11.90
C ASP A 38 3.09 -6.95 -13.20
N LEU A 39 4.20 -6.22 -13.11
CA LEU A 39 4.90 -5.68 -14.28
C LEU A 39 5.32 -6.76 -15.31
N LYS A 40 5.54 -7.99 -14.85
CA LYS A 40 5.95 -9.12 -15.70
C LYS A 40 4.78 -9.90 -16.29
N TYR A 41 3.62 -9.88 -15.62
CA TYR A 41 2.49 -10.73 -15.95
C TYR A 41 1.17 -9.96 -15.80
N THR A 42 0.50 -9.74 -16.91
CA THR A 42 -0.88 -9.23 -16.87
C THR A 42 -1.83 -10.39 -16.60
N ARG A 43 -2.74 -10.24 -15.63
CA ARG A 43 -3.76 -11.26 -15.39
C ARG A 43 -4.81 -11.19 -16.50
N GLU A 44 -5.18 -12.36 -17.01
CA GLU A 44 -6.26 -12.49 -17.99
C GLU A 44 -7.62 -12.64 -17.35
N GLU A 45 -7.63 -13.24 -16.17
CA GLU A 45 -8.84 -13.47 -15.39
C GLU A 45 -9.24 -12.22 -14.63
N TYR A 46 -10.56 -12.08 -14.43
CA TYR A 46 -11.12 -11.05 -13.57
C TYR A 46 -10.49 -11.14 -12.17
N PHE A 47 -10.11 -9.98 -11.62
CA PHE A 47 -9.56 -9.87 -10.28
C PHE A 47 -10.22 -8.73 -9.54
N SER A 48 -10.68 -9.00 -8.32
CA SER A 48 -11.24 -7.97 -7.43
C SER A 48 -10.19 -7.58 -6.38
N CYS A 49 -9.68 -6.36 -6.48
CA CYS A 49 -8.76 -5.79 -5.49
C CYS A 49 -9.43 -5.75 -4.11
N LYS A 50 -10.70 -5.37 -4.08
CA LYS A 50 -11.49 -5.32 -2.86
C LYS A 50 -11.62 -6.69 -2.18
N ALA A 51 -11.96 -7.74 -2.94
CA ALA A 51 -12.08 -9.10 -2.40
C ALA A 51 -10.73 -9.63 -1.90
N TYR A 52 -9.65 -9.33 -2.62
CA TYR A 52 -8.29 -9.68 -2.21
C TYR A 52 -7.92 -9.07 -0.85
N ILE A 53 -8.15 -7.76 -0.66
CA ILE A 53 -7.87 -7.09 0.62
C ILE A 53 -8.73 -7.65 1.75
N LYS A 54 -10.00 -7.99 1.46
CA LYS A 54 -10.88 -8.60 2.46
C LYS A 54 -10.39 -9.97 2.90
N GLN A 55 -9.95 -10.80 1.95
CA GLN A 55 -9.40 -12.12 2.26
C GLN A 55 -8.13 -11.99 3.10
N ALA A 56 -7.21 -11.10 2.73
CA ALA A 56 -5.99 -10.87 3.50
C ALA A 56 -6.28 -10.44 4.95
N LEU A 57 -7.28 -9.58 5.15
CA LEU A 57 -7.74 -9.18 6.49
C LEU A 57 -8.38 -10.35 7.26
N ASP A 58 -9.17 -11.19 6.59
CA ASP A 58 -9.80 -12.35 7.22
C ASP A 58 -8.77 -13.39 7.66
N ASP A 59 -7.74 -13.62 6.86
CA ASP A 59 -6.63 -14.52 7.19
C ASP A 59 -5.84 -13.98 8.39
N ALA A 60 -5.56 -12.67 8.42
CA ALA A 60 -4.91 -12.02 9.55
C ALA A 60 -5.76 -12.09 10.82
N PHE A 61 -7.07 -11.89 10.71
CA PHE A 61 -8.01 -12.03 11.82
C PHE A 61 -8.06 -13.46 12.34
N LEU A 62 -8.14 -14.46 11.46
CA LEU A 62 -8.13 -15.86 11.87
C LEU A 62 -6.91 -16.16 12.74
N TYR A 63 -5.71 -15.78 12.26
CA TYR A 63 -4.47 -15.94 13.00
C TYR A 63 -4.50 -15.21 14.36
N LEU A 64 -4.90 -13.94 14.38
CA LEU A 64 -4.91 -13.14 15.61
C LEU A 64 -5.92 -13.65 16.63
N PHE A 65 -7.09 -14.10 16.20
CA PHE A 65 -8.10 -14.65 17.11
C PHE A 65 -7.67 -15.98 17.74
N GLU A 66 -6.84 -16.76 17.04
CA GLU A 66 -6.28 -18.02 17.55
C GLU A 66 -5.10 -17.80 18.49
N HIS A 67 -4.32 -16.73 18.30
CA HIS A 67 -3.01 -16.58 18.95
C HIS A 67 -2.87 -15.38 19.89
N TYR A 68 -3.81 -14.43 19.91
CA TYR A 68 -3.67 -13.20 20.69
C TYR A 68 -4.97 -12.80 21.42
N GLU A 69 -5.06 -13.23 22.67
CA GLU A 69 -6.23 -13.12 23.54
C GLU A 69 -6.87 -11.71 23.61
N PRO A 70 -6.10 -10.60 23.70
CA PRO A 70 -6.68 -9.26 23.72
C PRO A 70 -7.52 -8.94 22.48
N ILE A 71 -7.15 -9.46 21.31
CA ILE A 71 -7.88 -9.28 20.05
C ILE A 71 -9.02 -10.30 19.92
N THR A 72 -8.84 -11.53 20.44
CA THR A 72 -9.92 -12.54 20.47
C THR A 72 -11.18 -12.03 21.16
N ARG A 73 -11.05 -11.28 22.26
CA ARG A 73 -12.20 -10.66 22.96
C ARG A 73 -12.98 -9.67 22.11
N LEU A 74 -12.37 -9.11 21.07
CA LEU A 74 -12.96 -8.11 20.18
C LEU A 74 -13.47 -8.72 18.86
N LYS A 75 -13.43 -10.05 18.71
CA LYS A 75 -13.71 -10.76 17.46
C LYS A 75 -14.99 -10.31 16.77
N GLU A 76 -16.13 -10.32 17.46
CA GLU A 76 -17.42 -9.95 16.86
C GLU A 76 -17.44 -8.49 16.40
N GLN A 77 -16.87 -7.58 17.20
CA GLN A 77 -16.79 -6.15 16.86
C GLN A 77 -15.91 -5.90 15.64
N LEU A 78 -14.73 -6.51 15.60
CA LEU A 78 -13.78 -6.36 14.49
C LEU A 78 -14.32 -6.96 13.20
N MET A 79 -14.95 -8.15 13.26
CA MET A 79 -15.61 -8.74 12.10
C MET A 79 -16.79 -7.89 11.59
N GLY A 80 -17.60 -7.33 12.50
CA GLY A 80 -18.70 -6.45 12.15
C GLY A 80 -18.24 -5.15 11.47
N ILE A 81 -17.22 -4.50 12.02
CA ILE A 81 -16.62 -3.29 11.44
C ILE A 81 -15.98 -3.61 10.08
N SER A 82 -15.20 -4.69 9.98
CA SER A 82 -14.59 -5.14 8.73
C SER A 82 -15.64 -5.36 7.64
N HIS A 83 -16.73 -6.05 7.95
CA HIS A 83 -17.83 -6.26 7.01
C HIS A 83 -18.47 -4.92 6.59
N MET A 84 -18.77 -4.03 7.54
CA MET A 84 -19.34 -2.72 7.27
C MET A 84 -18.44 -1.84 6.39
N LEU A 85 -17.12 -1.85 6.61
CA LEU A 85 -16.18 -1.11 5.78
C LEU A 85 -16.08 -1.73 4.39
N TYR A 86 -16.04 -3.06 4.31
CA TYR A 86 -16.02 -3.78 3.05
C TYR A 86 -17.22 -3.42 2.18
N THR A 87 -18.44 -3.33 2.71
CA THR A 87 -19.61 -2.97 1.88
C THR A 87 -19.54 -1.57 1.27
N LYS A 88 -18.72 -0.67 1.82
CA LYS A 88 -18.53 0.70 1.31
C LYS A 88 -17.47 0.82 0.21
N ILE A 89 -16.62 -0.19 0.02
CA ILE A 89 -15.59 -0.17 -1.02
C ILE A 89 -16.25 -0.49 -2.37
N GLU A 90 -16.04 0.35 -3.37
CA GLU A 90 -16.49 0.08 -4.74
C GLU A 90 -15.41 -0.68 -5.52
N GLU A 91 -15.83 -1.56 -6.44
CA GLU A 91 -14.90 -2.22 -7.34
C GLU A 91 -14.28 -1.21 -8.32
N ARG A 92 -12.97 -1.25 -8.49
CA ARG A 92 -12.25 -0.38 -9.42
C ARG A 92 -12.31 -0.94 -10.83
N LYS A 93 -12.33 -0.04 -11.81
CA LYS A 93 -12.26 -0.37 -13.25
C LYS A 93 -10.96 0.08 -13.92
N GLU A 94 -10.18 0.89 -13.21
CA GLU A 94 -8.86 1.37 -13.62
C GLU A 94 -7.90 1.20 -12.45
N TYR A 95 -6.70 0.75 -12.76
CA TYR A 95 -5.67 0.43 -11.79
C TYR A 95 -4.44 1.30 -12.06
N ALA A 96 -3.81 1.78 -10.98
CA ALA A 96 -2.56 2.51 -11.06
C ALA A 96 -1.40 1.54 -10.85
N LEU A 97 -0.25 1.83 -11.47
CA LEU A 97 0.99 1.21 -11.04
C LEU A 97 1.32 1.73 -9.63
N ILE A 98 1.43 0.83 -8.66
CA ILE A 98 1.78 1.13 -7.28
C ILE A 98 3.03 0.35 -6.86
N HIS A 99 3.71 0.82 -5.82
CA HIS A 99 4.85 0.14 -5.21
C HIS A 99 4.43 -1.15 -4.50
N PHE A 100 3.23 -1.15 -3.90
CA PHE A 100 2.66 -2.26 -3.12
C PHE A 100 3.33 -2.54 -1.76
N GLU A 101 4.60 -2.17 -1.61
CA GLU A 101 5.37 -2.32 -0.37
C GLU A 101 5.88 -0.97 0.15
N LEU A 102 5.14 0.11 -0.15
CA LEU A 102 5.59 1.45 0.18
C LEU A 102 5.63 1.66 1.71
N GLY A 103 6.83 1.95 2.19
CA GLY A 103 7.12 2.43 3.52
C GLY A 103 8.33 3.38 3.45
N PRO A 104 8.86 3.85 4.58
CA PRO A 104 10.04 4.73 4.57
C PRO A 104 11.32 4.01 4.11
N ASN A 105 11.36 2.68 4.21
CA ASN A 105 12.56 1.88 3.91
C ASN A 105 12.92 1.84 2.41
N PRO A 106 11.99 1.56 1.48
CA PRO A 106 12.28 1.59 0.05
C PRO A 106 12.45 3.00 -0.54
N ILE A 107 12.58 4.05 0.30
CA ILE A 107 12.74 5.42 -0.14
C ILE A 107 14.15 5.90 0.22
N MET A 108 14.93 6.19 -0.82
CA MET A 108 16.29 6.74 -0.69
C MET A 108 16.26 8.24 -0.96
N VAL A 109 17.01 8.99 -0.17
CA VAL A 109 17.16 10.44 -0.32
C VAL A 109 18.62 10.79 -0.57
N ASP A 110 18.88 11.57 -1.62
CA ASP A 110 20.22 12.07 -1.93
C ASP A 110 20.58 13.33 -1.11
N GLN A 111 21.82 13.81 -1.27
CA GLN A 111 22.31 15.01 -0.56
C GLN A 111 21.59 16.30 -0.95
N LYS A 112 20.84 16.30 -2.06
CA LYS A 112 20.05 17.45 -2.54
C LYS A 112 18.58 17.36 -2.10
N GLY A 113 18.20 16.29 -1.40
CA GLY A 113 16.83 16.06 -0.97
C GLY A 113 15.94 15.40 -2.01
N HIS A 114 16.48 14.91 -3.14
CA HIS A 114 15.66 14.16 -4.09
C HIS A 114 15.42 12.74 -3.60
N THR A 115 14.22 12.26 -3.85
CA THR A 115 13.73 10.96 -3.45
C THR A 115 13.79 9.96 -4.59
N TYR A 116 14.14 8.72 -4.26
CA TYR A 116 14.25 7.61 -5.19
C TYR A 116 13.55 6.40 -4.58
N LEU A 117 12.62 5.81 -5.35
CA LEU A 117 12.00 4.53 -5.01
C LEU A 117 12.94 3.41 -5.42
N ILE A 118 13.17 2.46 -4.52
CA ILE A 118 13.93 1.23 -4.76
C ILE A 118 13.06 0.02 -4.39
N ASP A 119 13.53 -1.19 -4.66
CA ASP A 119 12.78 -2.42 -4.35
C ASP A 119 11.45 -2.55 -5.11
N PHE A 120 11.54 -2.38 -6.43
CA PHE A 120 10.41 -2.38 -7.35
C PHE A 120 9.90 -3.80 -7.71
N GLU A 121 10.38 -4.85 -7.05
CA GLU A 121 10.02 -6.24 -7.40
C GLU A 121 8.54 -6.53 -7.13
N GLY A 122 7.97 -5.90 -6.09
CA GLY A 122 6.57 -6.01 -5.71
C GLY A 122 5.61 -5.14 -6.55
N MET A 123 6.13 -4.29 -7.45
CA MET A 123 5.31 -3.32 -8.19
C MET A 123 4.26 -4.00 -9.08
N LYS A 124 3.04 -3.46 -9.03
CA LYS A 124 1.90 -4.00 -9.76
C LYS A 124 0.82 -2.97 -10.06
N TYR A 125 0.01 -3.24 -11.07
CA TYR A 125 -1.23 -2.53 -11.33
C TYR A 125 -2.28 -2.99 -10.32
N PHE A 126 -2.74 -2.07 -9.45
CA PHE A 126 -3.72 -2.35 -8.40
C PHE A 126 -4.61 -1.13 -8.08
N ASP A 127 -5.51 -1.25 -7.11
CA ASP A 127 -6.26 -0.11 -6.56
C ASP A 127 -5.28 0.91 -5.97
N LEU A 128 -5.35 2.14 -6.46
CA LEU A 128 -4.52 3.24 -5.99
C LEU A 128 -4.66 3.48 -4.48
N GLN A 129 -5.85 3.30 -3.90
CA GLN A 129 -6.07 3.56 -2.47
C GLN A 129 -5.31 2.60 -1.54
N TYR A 130 -4.71 1.54 -2.08
CA TYR A 130 -3.82 0.69 -1.30
C TYR A 130 -2.53 1.42 -0.88
N GLU A 131 -2.16 2.49 -1.59
CA GLU A 131 -0.95 3.29 -1.39
C GLU A 131 -1.29 4.76 -1.07
#